data_AF-C5TBY1-F1
#
_entry.id   AF-C5TBY1-F1
#
_cell.length_a   1.000
_cell.length_b   1.000
_cell.length_c   1.000
_cell.angle_alpha   90.00
_cell.angle_beta   90.00
_cell.angle_gamma   90.00
#
_symmetry.space_group_name_H-M   'P 1'
#
loop_
_entity.id
_entity.type
_entity.pdbx_description
1 polymer ?
#
loop_
_entity_poly.entity_id
_entity_poly.type
_entity_poly.pdbx_seq_one_letter_code
_entity_poly.pdbx_strand_id
1 'polypeptide(L)'
;MPDIHIHRTHHLGFETARQIGYAWAEKVEKKFDMDCTYEEGDTQDTLHFSRTGVKGTLLVDAQQFELKAELGFLLGAFKDRIEAEISEKLDALLQAPPPVARKAPAAASRAGGEEHASAAKPAARGA
;
A
#
# COMPACT_ATOMS: atom_id res chain seq x y z
N MET A 1 -5.10 13.10 27.90
CA MET A 1 -4.20 11.94 27.74
C MET A 1 -3.15 12.32 26.70
N PRO A 2 -1.93 11.77 26.73
CA PRO A 2 -0.94 12.05 25.69
C PRO A 2 -1.47 11.56 24.34
N ASP A 3 -1.81 12.50 23.46
CA ASP A 3 -2.21 12.23 22.09
C ASP A 3 -1.07 12.53 21.10
N ILE A 4 -1.06 11.77 20.02
CA ILE A 4 -0.18 11.90 18.87
C ILE A 4 -1.09 12.19 17.67
N HIS A 5 -0.82 13.28 16.99
CA HIS A 5 -1.49 13.64 15.74
C HIS A 5 -0.42 13.83 14.66
N ILE A 6 -0.48 12.99 13.63
CA ILE A 6 0.43 13.03 12.49
C ILE A 6 -0.40 13.30 11.24
N HIS A 7 -0.01 14.32 10.50
CA HIS A 7 -0.62 14.66 9.22
C HIS A 7 0.44 14.62 8.11
N ARG A 8 0.14 13.92 7.03
CA ARG A 8 1.03 13.76 5.87
C ARG A 8 0.26 13.93 4.58
N THR A 9 0.57 14.98 3.83
CA THR A 9 0.02 15.22 2.50
C THR A 9 0.78 14.42 1.44
N HIS A 10 0.07 13.85 0.48
CA HIS A 10 0.62 13.09 -0.64
C HIS A 10 -0.22 13.28 -1.91
N HIS A 11 0.29 12.88 -3.07
CA HIS A 11 -0.40 13.03 -4.35
C HIS A 11 -0.57 11.69 -5.10
N LEU A 12 -0.64 10.58 -4.35
CA LEU A 12 -0.65 9.21 -4.89
C LEU A 12 -2.03 8.76 -5.42
N GLY A 13 -3.11 9.46 -5.07
CA GLY A 13 -4.49 9.09 -5.41
C GLY A 13 -5.09 8.03 -4.47
N PHE A 14 -6.41 7.92 -4.47
CA PHE A 14 -7.16 7.12 -3.47
C PHE A 14 -6.86 5.61 -3.54
N GLU A 15 -6.80 5.01 -4.72
CA GLU A 15 -6.52 3.56 -4.85
C GLU A 15 -5.15 3.19 -4.27
N THR A 16 -4.12 3.98 -4.59
CA THR A 16 -2.76 3.79 -4.05
C THR A 16 -2.74 4.03 -2.54
N ALA A 17 -3.45 5.06 -2.08
CA ALA A 17 -3.56 5.41 -0.68
C ALA A 17 -4.18 4.26 0.14
N ARG A 18 -5.27 3.65 -0.35
CA ARG A 18 -5.90 2.46 0.23
C ARG A 18 -4.92 1.29 0.35
N GLN A 19 -4.17 1.00 -0.72
CA GLN A 19 -3.16 -0.06 -0.68
C GLN A 19 -2.07 0.20 0.38
N ILE A 20 -1.64 1.45 0.53
CA ILE A 20 -0.69 1.85 1.56
C ILE A 20 -1.30 1.69 2.96
N GLY A 21 -2.57 2.05 3.14
CA GLY A 21 -3.31 1.83 4.39
C GLY A 21 -3.33 0.36 4.80
N TYR A 22 -3.63 -0.54 3.87
CA TYR A 22 -3.58 -1.99 4.10
C TYR A 22 -2.16 -2.48 4.44
N ALA A 23 -1.16 -2.06 3.65
CA ALA A 23 0.22 -2.44 3.92
C ALA A 23 0.71 -1.92 5.27
N TRP A 24 0.23 -0.75 5.70
CA TRP A 24 0.52 -0.21 7.01
C TRP A 24 -0.13 -1.05 8.12
N ALA A 25 -1.41 -1.38 7.99
CA ALA A 25 -2.13 -2.25 8.93
C ALA A 25 -1.36 -3.55 9.17
N GLU A 26 -1.08 -4.32 8.11
CA GLU A 26 -0.38 -5.60 8.22
C GLU A 26 1.00 -5.46 8.89
N LYS A 27 1.69 -4.35 8.61
CA LYS A 27 3.02 -4.08 9.13
C LYS A 27 2.98 -3.73 10.61
N VAL A 28 1.98 -2.96 11.06
CA VAL A 28 1.84 -2.63 12.48
C VAL A 28 1.28 -3.79 13.30
N GLU A 29 0.39 -4.60 12.73
CA GLU A 29 -0.05 -5.86 13.32
C GLU A 29 1.14 -6.79 13.56
N LYS A 30 1.92 -7.08 12.53
CA LYS A 30 3.06 -8.01 12.63
C LYS A 30 4.21 -7.49 13.49
N LYS A 31 4.51 -6.19 13.42
CA LYS A 31 5.69 -5.60 14.10
C LYS A 31 5.40 -5.18 15.53
N PHE A 32 4.19 -4.70 15.80
CA PHE A 32 3.83 -4.12 17.09
C PHE A 32 2.73 -4.90 17.82
N ASP A 33 2.24 -6.00 17.26
CA ASP A 33 1.18 -6.85 17.84
C ASP A 33 -0.06 -6.00 18.14
N MET A 34 -0.43 -5.16 17.17
CA MET A 34 -1.61 -4.29 17.23
C MET A 34 -2.83 -5.02 16.67
N ASP A 35 -3.98 -4.77 17.27
CA ASP A 35 -5.28 -5.19 16.77
C ASP A 35 -5.76 -4.14 15.75
N CYS A 36 -5.96 -4.53 14.49
CA CYS A 36 -6.33 -3.63 13.40
C CYS A 36 -7.69 -3.97 12.82
N THR A 37 -8.51 -2.94 12.61
CA THR A 37 -9.82 -3.03 11.98
C THR A 37 -9.89 -1.98 10.88
N TYR A 38 -10.06 -2.41 9.63
CA TYR A 38 -10.12 -1.52 8.48
C TYR A 38 -11.58 -1.26 8.09
N GLU A 39 -11.95 0.02 7.96
CA GLU A 39 -13.26 0.46 7.49
C GLU A 39 -13.09 1.15 6.12
N GLU A 40 -13.57 0.49 5.08
CA GLU A 40 -13.57 1.04 3.72
C GLU A 40 -14.73 2.02 3.52
N GLY A 41 -14.43 3.21 3.00
CA GLY A 41 -15.43 4.18 2.58
C GLY A 41 -15.36 4.49 1.09
N ASP A 42 -16.27 5.35 0.61
CA ASP A 42 -16.32 5.75 -0.80
C ASP A 42 -15.21 6.76 -1.17
N THR A 43 -14.88 7.65 -0.24
CA THR A 43 -13.93 8.76 -0.46
C THR A 43 -12.74 8.75 0.49
N GLN A 44 -12.89 8.14 1.66
CA GLN A 44 -11.84 7.97 2.66
C GLN A 44 -12.00 6.60 3.31
N ASP A 45 -10.88 6.01 3.71
CA ASP A 45 -10.90 4.81 4.55
C ASP A 45 -10.43 5.17 5.96
N THR A 46 -10.87 4.40 6.94
CA THR A 46 -10.47 4.58 8.34
C THR A 46 -9.97 3.26 8.89
N LEU A 47 -8.69 3.23 9.27
CA LEU A 47 -8.09 2.08 9.93
C LEU A 47 -8.01 2.35 11.42
N HIS A 48 -8.76 1.58 12.19
CA HIS A 48 -8.72 1.58 13.65
C HIS A 48 -7.62 0.62 14.09
N PHE A 49 -6.70 1.09 14.94
CA PHE A 49 -5.67 0.25 15.52
C PHE A 49 -5.63 0.42 17.03
N SER A 50 -5.50 -0.68 17.76
CA SER A 50 -5.44 -0.62 19.22
C SER A 50 -4.59 -1.73 19.82
N ARG A 51 -4.03 -1.47 20.99
CA ARG A 51 -3.26 -2.41 21.81
C ARG A 51 -3.38 -1.97 23.27
N THR A 52 -2.98 -2.83 24.19
CA THR A 52 -2.79 -2.47 25.60
C THR A 52 -1.94 -1.19 25.74
N GLY A 53 -2.59 -0.07 26.08
CA GLY A 53 -1.95 1.22 26.29
C GLY A 53 -1.83 2.13 25.06
N VAL A 54 -2.28 1.72 23.88
CA VAL A 54 -2.29 2.55 22.65
C VAL A 54 -3.62 2.35 21.93
N LYS A 55 -4.31 3.42 21.56
CA LYS A 55 -5.50 3.34 20.70
C LYS A 55 -5.45 4.45 19.67
N GLY A 56 -5.81 4.20 18.43
CA GLY A 56 -5.71 5.20 17.39
C GLY A 56 -6.46 4.84 16.11
N THR A 57 -6.45 5.79 15.20
CA THR A 57 -7.06 5.71 13.89
C THR A 57 -6.15 6.32 12.85
N LEU A 58 -6.03 5.68 11.68
CA LEU A 58 -5.39 6.20 10.49
C LEU A 58 -6.46 6.44 9.43
N LEU A 59 -6.71 7.70 9.12
CA LEU A 59 -7.56 8.13 8.03
C LEU A 59 -6.73 8.18 6.75
N VAL A 60 -7.24 7.50 5.73
CA VAL A 60 -6.64 7.33 4.42
C VAL A 60 -7.48 8.09 3.41
N ASP A 61 -6.97 9.23 2.93
CA ASP A 61 -7.60 10.04 1.90
C ASP A 61 -6.76 10.01 0.61
N ALA A 62 -7.33 10.45 -0.52
CA ALA A 62 -6.63 10.52 -1.80
C ALA A 62 -5.39 11.43 -1.78
N GLN A 63 -5.38 12.45 -0.91
CA GLN A 63 -4.36 13.49 -0.87
C GLN A 63 -3.63 13.59 0.48
N GLN A 64 -4.08 12.87 1.49
CA GLN A 64 -3.53 13.00 2.83
C GLN A 64 -3.77 11.77 3.69
N PHE A 65 -2.84 11.56 4.62
CA PHE A 65 -2.98 10.66 5.74
C PHE A 65 -3.06 11.43 7.03
N GLU A 66 -4.06 11.11 7.84
CA GLU A 66 -4.23 11.66 9.18
C GLU A 66 -4.23 10.51 10.19
N LEU A 67 -3.19 10.43 11.00
CA LEU A 67 -3.09 9.45 12.07
C LEU A 67 -3.29 10.12 13.41
N LYS A 68 -4.20 9.57 14.20
CA LYS A 68 -4.46 9.96 15.58
C LYS A 68 -4.23 8.78 16.49
N ALA A 69 -3.43 8.94 17.53
CA ALA A 69 -3.20 7.90 18.52
C ALA A 69 -3.20 8.49 19.93
N GLU A 70 -3.94 7.88 20.83
CA GLU A 70 -3.93 8.16 22.26
C GLU A 70 -3.08 7.11 22.98
N LEU A 71 -2.14 7.60 23.79
CA LEU A 71 -1.26 6.80 24.59
C LEU A 71 -1.76 6.75 26.05
N GLY A 72 -1.64 5.58 26.66
CA GLY A 72 -1.84 5.38 28.09
C GLY A 72 -0.74 6.05 28.90
N PHE A 73 -0.99 6.24 30.20
CA PHE A 73 -0.11 6.94 31.14
C PHE A 73 1.34 6.44 31.11
N LEU A 74 1.55 5.12 31.04
CA LEU A 74 2.89 4.52 31.03
C LEU A 74 3.69 4.84 29.75
N LEU A 75 3.01 4.96 28.62
CA LEU A 75 3.64 5.21 27.32
C LEU A 75 3.77 6.71 27.01
N GLY A 76 3.09 7.57 27.78
CA GLY A 76 3.17 9.02 27.62
C GLY A 76 4.59 9.59 27.70
N ALA A 77 5.46 9.01 28.52
CA ALA A 77 6.86 9.41 28.63
C ALA A 77 7.70 9.11 27.37
N PHE A 78 7.21 8.24 26.49
CA PHE A 78 7.84 7.88 25.22
C PHE A 78 7.08 8.44 24.02
N LYS A 79 6.16 9.38 24.22
CA LYS A 79 5.33 9.97 23.16
C LYS A 79 6.18 10.37 21.95
N ASP A 80 7.21 11.19 22.14
CA ASP A 80 8.02 11.71 21.03
C ASP A 80 8.69 10.59 20.22
N ARG A 81 9.16 9.55 20.92
CA ARG A 81 9.77 8.38 20.27
C ARG A 81 8.74 7.59 19.47
N ILE A 82 7.56 7.36 20.04
CA ILE A 82 6.47 6.64 19.39
C ILE A 82 5.97 7.43 18.17
N GLU A 83 5.79 8.73 18.29
CA GLU A 83 5.41 9.63 17.20
C GLU A 83 6.43 9.61 16.06
N ALA A 84 7.73 9.68 16.39
CA ALA A 84 8.80 9.59 15.40
C ALA A 84 8.80 8.23 14.70
N GLU A 85 8.63 7.13 15.44
CA GLU A 85 8.60 5.78 14.89
C GLU A 85 7.40 5.57 13.96
N ILE A 86 6.21 6.05 14.34
CA ILE A 86 5.01 6.02 13.50
C ILE A 86 5.21 6.87 12.25
N SER A 87 5.73 8.10 12.42
CA SER A 87 6.00 9.02 11.32
C SER A 87 6.97 8.41 10.30
N GLU A 88 8.07 7.81 10.77
CA GLU A 88 9.06 7.17 9.91
C GLU A 88 8.46 5.97 9.16
N LYS A 89 7.60 5.17 9.81
CA LYS A 89 6.97 4.02 9.15
C LYS A 89 5.93 4.43 8.12
N LEU A 90 5.16 5.49 8.39
CA LEU A 90 4.21 6.06 7.44
C LEU A 90 4.95 6.69 6.25
N ASP A 91 5.98 7.50 6.53
CA ASP A 91 6.82 8.13 5.53
C ASP A 91 7.56 7.10 4.65
N ALA A 92 8.07 6.02 5.23
CA ALA A 92 8.69 4.94 4.46
C ALA A 92 7.72 4.26 3.47
N LEU A 93 6.42 4.20 3.79
CA LEU A 93 5.42 3.66 2.86
C LEU A 93 5.00 4.68 1.79
N LEU A 94 5.08 5.99 2.11
CA LEU A 94 4.83 7.08 1.17
C LEU A 94 6.00 7.30 0.21
N GLN A 95 7.24 7.10 0.67
CA GLN A 95 8.47 7.26 -0.11
C GLN A 95 8.87 6.00 -0.87
N ALA A 96 8.45 4.82 -0.41
CA ALA A 96 8.55 3.63 -1.23
C ALA A 96 7.79 3.90 -2.53
N PRO A 97 8.40 3.66 -3.71
CA PRO A 97 7.65 3.77 -4.96
C PRO A 97 6.38 2.94 -4.78
N PRO A 98 5.19 3.48 -5.12
CA PRO A 98 3.95 2.73 -4.99
C PRO A 98 4.18 1.36 -5.60
N PRO A 99 3.69 0.25 -5.00
CA PRO A 99 3.82 -1.06 -5.61
C PRO A 99 3.24 -0.91 -6.99
N VAL A 100 4.13 -0.80 -7.97
CA VAL A 100 3.76 -0.32 -9.28
C VAL A 100 2.65 -1.26 -9.69
N ALA A 101 1.48 -0.69 -9.95
CA ALA A 101 0.62 -1.19 -11.00
C ALA A 101 1.55 -1.29 -12.22
N ARG A 102 2.28 -2.41 -12.31
CA ARG A 102 2.78 -2.92 -13.57
C ARG A 102 1.49 -3.20 -14.29
N LYS A 103 1.04 -2.16 -14.99
CA LYS A 103 0.13 -2.19 -16.11
C LYS A 103 0.38 -3.52 -16.79
N ALA A 104 -0.50 -4.49 -16.54
CA ALA A 104 -0.58 -5.63 -17.42
C ALA A 104 -0.79 -5.02 -18.81
N PRO A 105 0.05 -5.32 -19.81
CA PRO A 105 -0.34 -5.06 -21.17
C PRO A 105 -1.42 -6.10 -21.51
N ALA A 106 -2.67 -5.80 -21.15
CA ALA A 106 -3.82 -6.48 -21.72
C ALA A 106 -4.16 -5.78 -23.04
N ALA A 107 -3.72 -6.36 -24.16
CA ALA A 107 -4.55 -6.55 -25.34
C ALA A 107 -3.77 -7.23 -26.47
N ALA A 108 -4.21 -8.45 -26.75
CA ALA A 108 -4.48 -8.97 -28.08
C ALA A 108 -3.31 -9.18 -29.06
N SER A 109 -3.01 -10.48 -29.23
CA SER A 109 -3.03 -11.17 -30.52
C SER A 109 -2.40 -10.44 -31.72
N ARG A 110 -1.12 -10.72 -31.94
CA ARG A 110 -0.64 -11.03 -33.30
C ARG A 110 -0.22 -12.49 -33.33
N ALA A 111 -1.19 -13.33 -33.70
CA ALA A 111 -0.89 -14.61 -34.30
C ALA A 111 -0.26 -14.37 -35.68
N GLY A 112 0.76 -15.16 -36.00
CA GLY A 112 1.42 -15.24 -37.30
C GLY A 112 2.64 -14.31 -37.39
N GLY A 113 3.86 -14.76 -37.63
CA GLY A 113 4.31 -16.04 -38.17
C GLY A 113 5.50 -15.74 -39.09
N GLU A 114 6.66 -16.30 -38.73
CA GLU A 114 7.83 -16.59 -39.57
C GLU A 114 8.61 -15.44 -40.25
N GLU A 115 9.83 -15.22 -39.74
CA GLU A 115 10.98 -14.85 -40.56
C GLU A 115 11.88 -16.08 -40.76
N HIS A 116 12.38 -16.20 -42.00
CA HIS A 116 13.59 -16.90 -42.44
C HIS A 116 13.48 -18.34 -42.98
N ALA A 117 13.24 -18.38 -44.30
CA ALA A 117 14.00 -19.14 -45.31
C ALA A 117 14.94 -20.27 -44.85
N SER A 118 14.70 -21.50 -45.35
CA SER A 118 15.70 -22.26 -46.14
C SER A 118 15.13 -23.55 -46.75
N ALA A 119 15.27 -23.65 -48.08
CA ALA A 119 15.53 -24.84 -48.91
C ALA A 119 14.79 -26.19 -48.67
N ALA A 120 14.04 -26.67 -49.68
CA ALA A 120 14.48 -27.78 -50.56
C ALA A 120 13.37 -28.27 -51.53
N LYS A 121 13.62 -28.02 -52.83
CA LYS A 121 13.47 -28.90 -54.02
C LYS A 121 12.08 -29.51 -54.40
N PRO A 122 11.61 -29.34 -55.66
CA PRO A 122 10.36 -29.92 -56.14
C PRO A 122 10.58 -31.26 -56.86
N ALA A 123 9.65 -32.20 -56.70
CA ALA A 123 9.45 -33.35 -57.60
C ALA A 123 8.02 -33.90 -57.39
N ALA A 124 7.14 -33.75 -58.39
CA ALA A 124 6.56 -34.85 -59.20
C ALA A 124 5.50 -35.73 -58.49
N ARG A 125 4.49 -36.35 -59.12
CA ARG A 125 3.75 -36.26 -60.39
C ARG A 125 2.78 -37.46 -60.32
N GLY A 126 1.51 -37.26 -60.71
CA GLY A 126 0.59 -38.34 -61.13
C GLY A 126 -0.05 -39.12 -59.98
N ALA A 127 -1.21 -39.74 -60.14
CA ALA A 127 -2.12 -39.88 -61.28
C ALA A 127 -3.48 -40.30 -60.71
#